data_AF-A0A4P5YLN9-F1
#
_entry.id   AF-A0A4P5YLN9-F1
#
_cell.length_a   1.000
_cell.length_b   1.000
_cell.length_c   1.000
_cell.angle_alpha   90.00
_cell.angle_beta   90.00
_cell.angle_gamma   90.00
#
_symmetry.space_group_name_H-M   'P 1'
#
loop_
_entity.id
_entity.type
_entity.pdbx_description
1 polymer ?
#
loop_
_entity_poly.entity_id
_entity_poly.type
_entity_poly.pdbx_seq_one_letter_code
_entity_poly.pdbx_strand_id
1 'polypeptide(L)'
;MTRMRQLILNLIAVVALAVSTSPARAFSMLGPFTPWQTSALGYSLVATDPGGPMDIGEDYRLTLPVITYGFDESFISFFGTDGVAAVDAAFAVLNNLPAASQINLANYPAGNAALVNFQAQALGIRDIKSTVLSLLVEQMGLANPVRYTWTLRDLQPNANNTATNYWVVRRNFDPVSKFYSSFVNGTLYTYRIRNFTTPLAYTDAVEQTSDPAQENDRHLPVAGSVPAPGQFFTGLTQDDVGGLKFLLSSTRYHVETLSTSVSNYIVLGSPWTPFGYTNVGGGTNFPLITQGIRGGVEKITFQKLQFDSLLGLPGAVTNVWTDRVRSLTNIYFTNQVVQRISTNVDILFAAEDLGLAPIGFVPLTLTRTPMTFANNAALNQTPPATLLNGPGEIQVAAGGGGGGGGGGGGGGGGGAVLISFNRIGEFIVNSNFQNPFLDEANATRSFVWGSFDGTARPPTVYPNSLSLQLLEQQIGLRR
;
A
#
# COMPACT_ATOMS: atom_id res chain seq x y z
N MET A 1 -42.89 -31.60 27.62
CA MET A 1 -41.52 -31.81 27.07
C MET A 1 -41.38 -31.41 25.59
N THR A 2 -42.41 -31.55 24.76
CA THR A 2 -42.35 -31.29 23.30
C THR A 2 -42.13 -29.82 22.92
N ARG A 3 -42.79 -28.87 23.60
CA ARG A 3 -42.64 -27.42 23.33
C ARG A 3 -41.24 -26.87 23.66
N MET A 4 -40.61 -27.37 24.73
CA MET A 4 -39.27 -26.93 25.15
C MET A 4 -38.18 -27.43 24.20
N ARG A 5 -38.35 -28.65 23.66
CA ARG A 5 -37.47 -29.22 22.62
C ARG A 5 -37.55 -28.44 21.31
N GLN A 6 -38.75 -28.00 20.89
CA GLN A 6 -38.93 -27.15 19.70
C GLN A 6 -38.33 -25.75 19.89
N LEU A 7 -38.46 -25.16 21.08
CA LEU A 7 -37.82 -23.88 21.41
C LEU A 7 -36.29 -23.96 21.35
N ILE A 8 -35.69 -25.02 21.88
CA ILE A 8 -34.24 -25.25 21.85
C ILE A 8 -33.76 -25.49 20.41
N LEU A 9 -34.47 -26.30 19.62
CA LEU A 9 -34.12 -26.54 18.21
C LEU A 9 -34.22 -25.26 17.37
N ASN A 10 -35.23 -24.43 17.60
CA ASN A 10 -35.36 -23.14 16.92
C ASN A 10 -34.25 -22.16 17.35
N LEU A 11 -33.84 -22.16 18.63
CA LEU A 11 -32.72 -21.33 19.09
C LEU A 11 -31.40 -21.79 18.48
N ILE A 12 -31.16 -23.11 18.40
CA ILE A 12 -29.98 -23.69 17.75
C ILE A 12 -29.99 -23.39 16.26
N ALA A 13 -31.15 -23.47 15.59
CA ALA A 13 -31.27 -23.12 14.18
C ALA A 13 -31.04 -21.63 13.91
N VAL A 14 -31.51 -20.73 14.78
CA VAL A 14 -31.26 -19.28 14.68
C VAL A 14 -29.79 -18.95 14.96
N VAL A 15 -29.16 -19.61 15.94
CA VAL A 15 -27.71 -19.47 16.20
C VAL A 15 -26.89 -20.06 15.05
N ALA A 16 -27.29 -21.20 14.48
CA ALA A 16 -26.62 -21.80 13.32
C ALA A 16 -26.80 -20.96 12.04
N LEU A 17 -27.96 -20.31 11.84
CA LEU A 17 -28.17 -19.36 10.75
C LEU A 17 -27.37 -18.06 10.97
N ALA A 18 -27.30 -17.57 12.22
CA ALA A 18 -26.52 -16.37 12.56
C ALA A 18 -25.00 -16.58 12.47
N VAL A 19 -24.53 -17.82 12.63
CA VAL A 19 -23.12 -18.22 12.42
C VAL A 19 -22.81 -18.46 10.93
N SER A 20 -23.83 -18.62 10.06
CA SER A 20 -23.62 -18.97 8.65
C SER A 20 -23.31 -17.80 7.70
N THR A 21 -23.19 -16.57 8.18
CA THR A 21 -22.87 -15.41 7.30
C THR A 21 -21.94 -14.40 7.97
N SER A 22 -20.86 -14.85 8.61
CA SER A 22 -19.74 -13.93 8.82
C SER A 22 -19.23 -13.52 7.44
N PRO A 23 -19.22 -12.23 7.07
CA PRO A 23 -18.66 -11.81 5.81
C PRO A 23 -17.20 -12.27 5.73
N ALA A 24 -16.88 -13.09 4.73
CA ALA A 24 -15.56 -13.66 4.51
C ALA A 24 -14.61 -12.57 3.97
N ARG A 25 -13.93 -11.88 4.87
CA ARG A 25 -13.11 -10.69 4.59
C ARG A 25 -11.86 -10.66 5.44
N ALA A 26 -10.76 -10.12 4.92
CA ALA A 26 -9.60 -9.81 5.72
C ALA A 26 -8.68 -8.75 5.11
N PHE A 27 -8.11 -7.91 5.97
CA PHE A 27 -7.02 -7.03 5.61
C PHE A 27 -5.80 -7.27 6.51
N SER A 28 -4.62 -6.95 6.00
CA SER A 28 -3.37 -6.89 6.75
C SER A 28 -2.89 -5.44 6.84
N MET A 29 -2.21 -5.10 7.93
CA MET A 29 -1.65 -3.77 8.16
C MET A 29 -0.14 -3.80 7.99
N LEU A 30 0.42 -2.72 7.47
CA LEU A 30 1.85 -2.55 7.23
C LEU A 30 2.47 -1.63 8.29
N GLY A 31 3.68 -1.99 8.72
CA GLY A 31 4.53 -1.12 9.54
C GLY A 31 6.00 -1.53 9.44
N PRO A 32 6.91 -0.94 10.23
CA PRO A 32 8.32 -1.29 10.22
C PRO A 32 8.55 -2.74 10.65
N PHE A 33 9.59 -3.38 10.12
CA PHE A 33 9.95 -4.71 10.59
C PHE A 33 10.30 -4.71 12.07
N THR A 34 9.70 -5.64 12.78
CA THR A 34 9.98 -5.92 14.19
C THR A 34 11.26 -6.77 14.31
N PRO A 35 11.96 -6.80 15.47
CA PRO A 35 13.22 -7.54 15.60
C PRO A 35 13.16 -9.03 15.26
N TRP A 36 11.96 -9.64 15.35
CA TRP A 36 11.76 -11.05 15.04
C TRP A 36 11.37 -11.30 13.59
N GLN A 37 10.92 -10.28 12.84
CA GLN A 37 10.58 -10.39 11.42
C GLN A 37 11.85 -10.37 10.58
N THR A 38 12.56 -11.50 10.58
CA THR A 38 13.85 -11.66 9.88
C THR A 38 13.67 -12.32 8.51
N SER A 39 14.70 -12.18 7.66
CA SER A 39 14.77 -12.88 6.36
C SER A 39 14.73 -14.40 6.48
N ALA A 40 15.25 -14.97 7.55
CA ALA A 40 15.18 -16.41 7.81
C ALA A 40 13.72 -16.91 7.96
N LEU A 41 12.80 -16.04 8.40
CA LEU A 41 11.38 -16.34 8.60
C LEU A 41 10.47 -15.85 7.45
N GLY A 42 11.03 -15.42 6.32
CA GLY A 42 10.24 -15.00 5.15
C GLY A 42 9.92 -13.49 5.08
N TYR A 43 10.50 -12.66 5.95
CA TYR A 43 10.31 -11.20 5.95
C TYR A 43 11.49 -10.48 5.33
N SER A 44 11.30 -9.29 4.75
CA SER A 44 12.43 -8.51 4.19
C SER A 44 13.28 -9.34 3.22
N LEU A 45 12.64 -10.16 2.39
CA LEU A 45 13.33 -11.09 1.47
C LEU A 45 13.97 -10.38 0.30
N VAL A 46 13.38 -9.24 -0.10
CA VAL A 46 13.89 -8.35 -1.11
C VAL A 46 14.15 -7.00 -0.46
N ALA A 47 15.20 -6.30 -0.92
CA ALA A 47 15.55 -4.96 -0.43
C ALA A 47 14.44 -3.91 -0.63
N THR A 48 13.35 -4.27 -1.31
CA THR A 48 12.21 -3.43 -1.65
C THR A 48 10.95 -3.71 -0.82
N ASP A 49 10.95 -4.70 0.09
CA ASP A 49 9.81 -4.91 1.01
C ASP A 49 9.71 -3.67 1.92
N PRO A 50 8.60 -2.91 1.89
CA PRO A 50 8.52 -1.64 2.60
C PRO A 50 8.34 -1.80 4.11
N GLY A 51 7.98 -2.99 4.59
CA GLY A 51 7.68 -3.26 5.98
C GLY A 51 7.11 -4.65 6.22
N GLY A 52 6.77 -4.93 7.48
CA GLY A 52 6.19 -6.19 7.93
C GLY A 52 4.74 -6.03 8.38
N PRO A 53 4.02 -7.15 8.55
CA PRO A 53 2.64 -7.13 9.01
C PRO A 53 2.53 -6.76 10.50
N MET A 54 1.50 -6.00 10.86
CA MET A 54 1.22 -5.51 12.21
C MET A 54 0.03 -6.23 12.87
N ASP A 55 0.01 -6.25 14.21
CA ASP A 55 -1.15 -6.72 14.98
C ASP A 55 -2.16 -5.59 15.26
N ILE A 56 -3.37 -5.93 15.69
CA ILE A 56 -4.39 -4.92 16.05
C ILE A 56 -3.88 -4.06 17.21
N GLY A 57 -3.84 -2.74 16.99
CA GLY A 57 -3.34 -1.77 17.97
C GLY A 57 -1.87 -1.40 17.77
N GLU A 58 -1.16 -2.08 16.87
CA GLU A 58 0.18 -1.72 16.40
C GLU A 58 0.15 -1.04 15.02
N ASP A 59 -0.97 -0.43 14.65
CA ASP A 59 -1.20 0.12 13.33
C ASP A 59 -0.38 1.38 13.02
N TYR A 60 0.05 1.51 11.76
CA TYR A 60 0.67 2.71 11.21
C TYR A 60 -0.23 3.33 10.16
N ARG A 61 -0.39 4.66 10.23
CA ARG A 61 -1.26 5.39 9.30
C ARG A 61 -0.67 6.71 8.85
N LEU A 62 -1.11 7.16 7.68
CA LEU A 62 -0.90 8.53 7.22
C LEU A 62 -1.77 9.50 8.04
N THR A 63 -1.17 10.61 8.45
CA THR A 63 -1.81 11.66 9.27
C THR A 63 -2.10 12.94 8.49
N LEU A 64 -1.66 13.02 7.22
CA LEU A 64 -1.85 14.17 6.36
C LEU A 64 -3.10 13.97 5.49
N PRO A 65 -4.08 14.91 5.52
CA PRO A 65 -5.31 14.78 4.76
C PRO A 65 -5.14 15.08 3.27
N VAL A 66 -4.03 15.71 2.88
CA VAL A 66 -3.69 16.00 1.48
C VAL A 66 -2.28 15.52 1.19
N ILE A 67 -2.15 14.71 0.16
CA ILE A 67 -0.88 14.20 -0.36
C ILE A 67 -0.78 14.61 -1.83
N THR A 68 0.36 15.14 -2.22
CA THR A 68 0.59 15.68 -3.56
C THR A 68 1.39 14.71 -4.41
N TYR A 69 1.12 14.66 -5.72
CA TYR A 69 1.91 13.85 -6.65
C TYR A 69 2.22 14.60 -7.93
N GLY A 70 3.29 14.17 -8.61
CA GLY A 70 3.72 14.72 -9.88
C GLY A 70 4.51 13.71 -10.70
N PHE A 71 4.95 14.14 -11.87
CA PHE A 71 5.65 13.29 -12.84
C PHE A 71 6.97 13.95 -13.20
N ASP A 72 8.03 13.16 -13.20
CA ASP A 72 9.31 13.55 -13.76
C ASP A 72 9.25 13.52 -15.29
N GLU A 73 10.07 14.34 -15.95
CA GLU A 73 10.16 14.37 -17.41
C GLU A 73 10.51 12.99 -17.99
N SER A 74 11.30 12.19 -17.30
CA SER A 74 11.59 10.81 -17.72
C SER A 74 10.33 9.95 -17.84
N PHE A 75 9.38 10.07 -16.91
CA PHE A 75 8.11 9.37 -16.97
C PHE A 75 7.28 9.85 -18.15
N ILE A 76 7.15 11.17 -18.32
CA ILE A 76 6.37 11.77 -19.40
C ILE A 76 6.95 11.38 -20.76
N SER A 77 8.28 11.38 -20.91
CA SER A 77 8.94 11.01 -22.15
C SER A 77 8.71 9.55 -22.56
N PHE A 78 8.61 8.62 -21.60
CA PHE A 78 8.45 7.20 -21.87
C PHE A 78 6.97 6.81 -22.03
N PHE A 79 6.11 7.25 -21.11
CA PHE A 79 4.70 6.85 -21.05
C PHE A 79 3.72 7.85 -21.70
N GLY A 80 4.16 9.09 -21.92
CA GLY A 80 3.34 10.16 -22.47
C GLY A 80 2.06 10.46 -21.68
N THR A 81 1.13 11.13 -22.36
CA THR A 81 -0.15 11.57 -21.77
C THR A 81 -1.04 10.41 -21.34
N ASP A 82 -0.98 9.28 -22.05
CA ASP A 82 -1.83 8.11 -21.76
C ASP A 82 -1.38 7.41 -20.47
N GLY A 83 -0.07 7.27 -20.24
CA GLY A 83 0.41 6.72 -18.98
C GLY A 83 0.19 7.67 -17.81
N VAL A 84 0.33 8.99 -18.03
CA VAL A 84 -0.07 9.99 -17.04
C VAL A 84 -1.56 9.85 -16.69
N ALA A 85 -2.43 9.67 -17.68
CA ALA A 85 -3.85 9.43 -17.45
C ALA A 85 -4.12 8.10 -16.71
N ALA A 86 -3.33 7.06 -16.96
CA ALA A 86 -3.43 5.79 -16.24
C ALA A 86 -3.06 5.93 -14.75
N VAL A 87 -2.02 6.71 -14.43
CA VAL A 87 -1.66 7.04 -13.04
C VAL A 87 -2.73 7.90 -12.39
N ASP A 88 -3.21 8.95 -13.07
CA ASP A 88 -4.29 9.81 -12.58
C ASP A 88 -5.56 8.99 -12.28
N ALA A 89 -5.87 7.98 -13.11
CA ALA A 89 -7.00 7.08 -12.90
C ALA A 89 -6.83 6.21 -11.64
N ALA A 90 -5.61 5.83 -11.26
CA ALA A 90 -5.36 5.12 -10.00
C ALA A 90 -5.63 6.03 -8.79
N PHE A 91 -5.15 7.28 -8.82
CA PHE A 91 -5.48 8.27 -7.79
C PHE A 91 -6.97 8.60 -7.73
N ALA A 92 -7.66 8.62 -8.87
CA ALA A 92 -9.09 8.85 -8.92
C ALA A 92 -9.87 7.76 -8.17
N VAL A 93 -9.45 6.49 -8.23
CA VAL A 93 -10.07 5.40 -7.45
C VAL A 93 -10.03 5.71 -5.94
N LEU A 94 -8.89 6.18 -5.43
CA LEU A 94 -8.74 6.52 -4.00
C LEU A 94 -9.44 7.82 -3.63
N ASN A 95 -9.38 8.86 -4.48
CA ASN A 95 -10.05 10.14 -4.25
C ASN A 95 -11.58 10.01 -4.23
N ASN A 96 -12.13 9.05 -4.98
CA ASN A 96 -13.55 8.74 -5.01
C ASN A 96 -14.06 8.01 -3.75
N LEU A 97 -13.17 7.54 -2.86
CA LEU A 97 -13.60 7.01 -1.57
C LEU A 97 -14.26 8.11 -0.73
N PRO A 98 -15.39 7.81 -0.06
CA PRO A 98 -15.95 8.72 0.92
C PRO A 98 -15.07 8.75 2.19
N ALA A 99 -15.40 9.64 3.13
CA ALA A 99 -14.77 9.61 4.45
C ALA A 99 -14.95 8.24 5.12
N ALA A 100 -13.98 7.81 5.93
CA ALA A 100 -13.95 6.50 6.57
C ALA A 100 -15.24 6.18 7.35
N SER A 101 -15.79 7.15 8.07
CA SER A 101 -17.08 7.03 8.78
C SER A 101 -18.28 6.78 7.85
N GLN A 102 -18.21 7.22 6.59
CA GLN A 102 -19.26 7.11 5.59
C GLN A 102 -19.13 5.86 4.70
N ILE A 103 -18.02 5.13 4.80
CA ILE A 103 -17.80 3.91 4.02
C ILE A 103 -18.81 2.83 4.45
N ASN A 104 -19.64 2.40 3.50
CA ASN A 104 -20.42 1.17 3.58
C ASN A 104 -19.71 0.07 2.78
N LEU A 105 -19.22 -0.97 3.46
CA LEU A 105 -18.50 -2.07 2.82
C LEU A 105 -19.37 -2.82 1.81
N ALA A 106 -20.69 -2.87 2.00
CA ALA A 106 -21.58 -3.55 1.05
C ALA A 106 -21.58 -2.94 -0.37
N ASN A 107 -21.10 -1.71 -0.54
CA ASN A 107 -21.00 -1.04 -1.84
C ASN A 107 -19.77 -1.49 -2.66
N TYR A 108 -18.89 -2.31 -2.08
CA TYR A 108 -17.67 -2.79 -2.71
C TYR A 108 -17.79 -4.30 -2.99
N PRO A 109 -17.10 -4.82 -4.01
CA PRO A 109 -17.13 -6.25 -4.33
C PRO A 109 -16.55 -7.07 -3.18
N ALA A 110 -17.25 -8.15 -2.82
CA ALA A 110 -16.83 -9.11 -1.79
C ALA A 110 -15.71 -10.05 -2.25
N GLY A 111 -15.51 -10.17 -3.56
CA GLY A 111 -14.42 -10.91 -4.18
C GLY A 111 -14.15 -10.41 -5.60
N ASN A 112 -12.96 -10.75 -6.12
CA ASN A 112 -12.48 -10.45 -7.49
C ASN A 112 -12.39 -8.95 -7.86
N ALA A 113 -11.36 -8.25 -7.37
CA ALA A 113 -10.94 -6.97 -7.97
C ALA A 113 -10.14 -7.17 -9.27
N ALA A 114 -9.42 -8.28 -9.37
CA ALA A 114 -8.53 -8.60 -10.48
C ALA A 114 -9.25 -9.32 -11.62
N LEU A 115 -9.05 -8.83 -12.85
CA LEU A 115 -9.45 -9.49 -14.08
C LEU A 115 -8.22 -9.80 -14.93
N VAL A 116 -8.37 -10.72 -15.89
CA VAL A 116 -7.30 -11.12 -16.81
C VAL A 116 -7.67 -10.76 -18.23
N ASN A 117 -6.80 -10.00 -18.89
CA ASN A 117 -6.79 -9.86 -20.34
C ASN A 117 -5.81 -10.91 -20.91
N PHE A 118 -6.35 -11.95 -21.52
CA PHE A 118 -5.55 -13.09 -22.02
C PHE A 118 -4.61 -12.73 -23.18
N GLN A 119 -5.00 -11.77 -24.03
CA GLN A 119 -4.11 -11.28 -25.10
C GLN A 119 -2.92 -10.56 -24.48
N ALA A 120 -3.16 -9.69 -23.51
CA ALA A 120 -2.13 -8.98 -22.78
C ALA A 120 -1.25 -9.90 -21.94
N GLN A 121 -1.83 -10.96 -21.36
CA GLN A 121 -1.08 -12.00 -20.65
C GLN A 121 -0.11 -12.72 -21.60
N ALA A 122 -0.58 -13.13 -22.77
CA ALA A 122 0.25 -13.76 -23.80
C ALA A 122 1.37 -12.84 -24.31
N LEU A 123 1.13 -11.52 -24.32
CA LEU A 123 2.06 -10.49 -24.75
C LEU A 123 2.96 -9.96 -23.62
N GLY A 124 2.82 -10.45 -22.38
CA GLY A 124 3.61 -9.96 -21.26
C GLY A 124 3.31 -8.52 -20.82
N ILE A 125 2.14 -7.96 -21.13
CA ILE A 125 1.80 -6.56 -20.83
C ILE A 125 1.38 -6.41 -19.36
N ARG A 126 2.03 -5.50 -18.62
CA ARG A 126 1.74 -5.19 -17.21
C ARG A 126 1.03 -3.84 -17.06
N ASP A 127 -0.06 -3.80 -16.30
CA ASP A 127 -0.91 -2.60 -16.17
C ASP A 127 -0.29 -1.52 -15.26
N ILE A 128 -0.12 -0.30 -15.76
CA ILE A 128 0.38 0.82 -14.97
C ILE A 128 -0.63 1.26 -13.90
N LYS A 129 -1.91 1.43 -14.26
CA LYS A 129 -2.95 1.91 -13.33
C LYS A 129 -3.03 1.01 -12.10
N SER A 130 -3.12 -0.30 -12.32
CA SER A 130 -3.24 -1.29 -11.26
C SER A 130 -1.95 -1.45 -10.47
N THR A 131 -0.79 -1.31 -11.11
CA THR A 131 0.50 -1.24 -10.43
C THR A 131 0.54 -0.07 -9.46
N VAL A 132 0.23 1.14 -9.93
CA VAL A 132 0.17 2.33 -9.07
C VAL A 132 -0.85 2.15 -7.96
N LEU A 133 -2.04 1.64 -8.26
CA LEU A 133 -3.09 1.47 -7.27
C LEU A 133 -2.64 0.55 -6.12
N SER A 134 -1.97 -0.57 -6.40
CA SER A 134 -1.37 -1.43 -5.36
C SER A 134 -0.31 -0.70 -4.54
N LEU A 135 0.60 0.02 -5.19
CA LEU A 135 1.67 0.76 -4.51
C LEU A 135 1.09 1.85 -3.58
N LEU A 136 0.00 2.51 -3.99
CA LEU A 136 -0.65 3.56 -3.20
C LEU A 136 -1.39 2.98 -1.99
N VAL A 137 -2.12 1.87 -2.16
CA VAL A 137 -2.80 1.22 -1.03
C VAL A 137 -1.79 0.71 0.01
N GLU A 138 -0.63 0.22 -0.45
CA GLU A 138 0.47 -0.15 0.42
C GLU A 138 1.09 1.07 1.12
N GLN A 139 1.32 2.17 0.39
CA GLN A 139 1.80 3.45 0.95
C GLN A 139 0.81 4.04 1.98
N MET A 140 -0.47 3.70 1.88
CA MET A 140 -1.51 4.07 2.85
C MET A 140 -1.54 3.18 4.10
N GLY A 141 -0.73 2.12 4.16
CA GLY A 141 -0.52 1.29 5.35
C GLY A 141 -1.16 -0.09 5.30
N LEU A 142 -1.64 -0.56 4.14
CA LEU A 142 -2.07 -1.96 4.01
C LEU A 142 -0.89 -2.83 3.60
N ALA A 143 -0.80 -4.01 4.19
CA ALA A 143 0.16 -5.03 3.77
C ALA A 143 -0.57 -6.12 2.97
N ASN A 144 0.19 -6.93 2.23
CA ASN A 144 -0.36 -8.03 1.43
C ASN A 144 -1.19 -8.99 2.29
N PRO A 145 -2.53 -8.98 2.18
CA PRO A 145 -3.36 -9.83 3.03
C PRO A 145 -3.31 -11.28 2.58
N VAL A 146 -2.88 -11.60 1.35
CA VAL A 146 -2.65 -13.01 0.98
C VAL A 146 -1.39 -13.51 1.68
N ARG A 147 -0.22 -12.89 1.45
CA ARG A 147 1.10 -13.26 2.02
C ARG A 147 1.16 -13.20 3.56
N TYR A 148 0.30 -12.41 4.18
CA TYR A 148 0.27 -12.25 5.63
C TYR A 148 -0.99 -12.84 6.26
N THR A 149 -1.69 -13.71 5.54
CA THR A 149 -2.72 -14.54 6.17
C THR A 149 -2.08 -15.41 7.23
N TRP A 150 -0.97 -16.09 6.90
CA TRP A 150 -0.24 -17.00 7.77
C TRP A 150 1.25 -16.70 7.73
N THR A 151 1.86 -16.42 8.88
CA THR A 151 3.26 -16.02 8.92
C THR A 151 4.03 -16.75 10.01
N LEU A 152 5.34 -16.92 9.81
CA LEU A 152 6.21 -17.52 10.82
C LEU A 152 6.59 -16.48 11.88
N ARG A 153 6.36 -16.81 13.16
CA ARG A 153 6.77 -16.00 14.31
C ARG A 153 8.13 -16.41 14.85
N ASP A 154 8.40 -17.72 14.79
CA ASP A 154 9.63 -18.35 15.25
C ASP A 154 9.77 -19.75 14.65
N LEU A 155 10.99 -20.27 14.63
CA LEU A 155 11.30 -21.67 14.36
C LEU A 155 12.28 -22.19 15.40
N GLN A 156 12.04 -23.40 15.87
CA GLN A 156 12.85 -24.02 16.92
C GLN A 156 13.20 -25.46 16.53
N PRO A 157 14.46 -25.73 16.15
CA PRO A 157 14.93 -27.10 16.00
C PRO A 157 14.77 -27.88 17.32
N ASN A 158 14.44 -29.16 17.22
CA ASN A 158 14.48 -30.04 18.38
C ASN A 158 15.94 -30.23 18.86
N ALA A 159 16.12 -30.75 20.08
CA ALA A 159 17.44 -30.85 20.72
C ALA A 159 18.53 -31.59 19.90
N ASN A 160 18.11 -32.47 18.98
CA ASN A 160 19.02 -33.26 18.14
C ASN A 160 19.10 -32.75 16.69
N ASN A 161 18.47 -31.62 16.38
CA ASN A 161 18.41 -31.01 15.05
C ASN A 161 17.86 -31.94 13.95
N THR A 162 16.95 -32.87 14.30
CA THR A 162 16.32 -33.83 13.37
C THR A 162 14.94 -33.41 12.89
N ALA A 163 14.31 -32.45 13.58
CA ALA A 163 13.04 -31.86 13.21
C ALA A 163 12.98 -30.41 13.69
N THR A 164 12.20 -29.58 13.00
CA THR A 164 12.01 -28.17 13.34
C THR A 164 10.55 -27.93 13.70
N ASN A 165 10.32 -27.32 14.86
CA ASN A 165 9.02 -26.82 15.27
C ASN A 165 8.82 -25.41 14.70
N TYR A 166 7.61 -25.10 14.26
CA TYR A 166 7.28 -23.81 13.65
C TYR A 166 6.17 -23.13 14.45
N TRP A 167 6.40 -21.90 14.86
CA TRP A 167 5.36 -21.06 15.45
C TRP A 167 4.72 -20.24 14.33
N VAL A 168 3.50 -20.59 13.95
CA VAL A 168 2.72 -19.87 12.93
C VAL A 168 1.71 -18.95 13.59
N VAL A 169 1.59 -17.72 13.09
CA VAL A 169 0.64 -16.71 13.53
C VAL A 169 -0.16 -16.16 12.35
N ARG A 170 -1.28 -15.49 12.63
CA ARG A 170 -2.07 -14.79 11.62
C ARG A 170 -1.86 -13.29 11.73
N ARG A 171 -1.91 -12.58 10.60
CA ARG A 171 -1.83 -11.12 10.56
C ARG A 171 -2.92 -10.46 9.72
N ASN A 172 -3.94 -11.23 9.42
CA ASN A 172 -5.16 -10.80 8.76
C ASN A 172 -6.31 -10.62 9.74
N PHE A 173 -7.09 -9.57 9.55
CA PHE A 173 -8.22 -9.22 10.41
C PHE A 173 -9.49 -8.96 9.62
N ASP A 174 -10.63 -9.42 10.11
CA ASP A 174 -11.92 -9.06 9.55
C ASP A 174 -12.21 -7.56 9.81
N PRO A 175 -12.54 -6.75 8.79
CA PRO A 175 -12.70 -5.30 8.92
C PRO A 175 -13.86 -4.86 9.83
N VAL A 176 -14.77 -5.77 10.21
CA VAL A 176 -15.91 -5.46 11.07
C VAL A 176 -15.63 -5.88 12.52
N SER A 177 -15.36 -7.15 12.74
CA SER A 177 -15.14 -7.76 14.05
C SER A 177 -13.73 -7.54 14.60
N LYS A 178 -12.75 -7.31 13.72
CA LYS A 178 -11.32 -7.17 14.04
C LYS A 178 -10.69 -8.46 14.59
N PHE A 179 -11.38 -9.59 14.49
CA PHE A 179 -10.82 -10.90 14.80
C PHE A 179 -9.96 -11.41 13.66
N TYR A 180 -9.03 -12.31 13.98
CA TYR A 180 -8.22 -12.96 12.96
C TYR A 180 -9.10 -13.67 11.93
N SER A 181 -8.81 -13.44 10.65
CA SER A 181 -9.54 -14.04 9.54
C SER A 181 -8.55 -14.68 8.57
N SER A 182 -8.96 -15.80 7.97
CA SER A 182 -8.20 -16.50 6.93
C SER A 182 -8.87 -16.37 5.56
N PHE A 183 -9.88 -15.49 5.45
CA PHE A 183 -10.61 -15.25 4.22
C PHE A 183 -10.13 -13.95 3.59
N VAL A 184 -9.62 -14.02 2.36
CA VAL A 184 -9.25 -12.85 1.59
C VAL A 184 -10.12 -12.82 0.34
N ASN A 185 -10.88 -11.75 0.15
CA ASN A 185 -11.81 -11.57 -0.96
C ASN A 185 -12.77 -12.77 -1.15
N GLY A 186 -13.24 -13.32 -0.03
CA GLY A 186 -14.12 -14.50 0.00
C GLY A 186 -13.41 -15.85 -0.08
N THR A 187 -12.11 -15.89 -0.39
CA THR A 187 -11.34 -17.14 -0.54
C THR A 187 -10.69 -17.55 0.77
N LEU A 188 -10.89 -18.80 1.19
CA LEU A 188 -10.27 -19.36 2.39
C LEU A 188 -8.84 -19.85 2.11
N TYR A 189 -7.89 -19.26 2.82
CA TYR A 189 -6.47 -19.58 2.78
C TYR A 189 -6.03 -20.45 3.96
N THR A 190 -5.25 -21.47 3.65
CA THR A 190 -4.43 -22.25 4.60
C THR A 190 -2.96 -22.08 4.22
N TYR A 191 -2.04 -22.77 4.92
CA TYR A 191 -0.60 -22.66 4.68
C TYR A 191 0.07 -24.02 4.56
N ARG A 192 1.28 -24.02 4.00
CA ARG A 192 2.26 -25.11 4.10
C ARG A 192 3.63 -24.53 4.45
N ILE A 193 4.39 -25.23 5.28
CA ILE A 193 5.77 -24.81 5.55
C ILE A 193 6.66 -25.21 4.39
N ARG A 194 7.39 -24.24 3.84
CA ARG A 194 8.35 -24.46 2.75
C ARG A 194 9.70 -23.87 3.09
N ASN A 195 10.74 -24.68 2.90
CA ASN A 195 12.12 -24.24 2.94
C ASN A 195 12.55 -23.87 1.52
N PHE A 196 13.06 -22.65 1.38
CA PHE A 196 13.69 -22.17 0.16
C PHE A 196 15.20 -22.19 0.39
N THR A 197 15.95 -22.59 -0.63
CA THR A 197 17.41 -22.69 -0.56
C THR A 197 18.11 -21.85 -1.63
N THR A 198 17.41 -21.53 -2.72
CA THR A 198 17.91 -20.70 -3.82
C THR A 198 16.84 -19.72 -4.30
N PRO A 199 17.19 -18.48 -4.67
CA PRO A 199 18.52 -17.85 -4.54
C PRO A 199 18.86 -17.47 -3.09
N LEU A 200 17.90 -17.54 -2.17
CA LEU A 200 18.08 -17.25 -0.74
C LEU A 200 17.56 -18.41 0.12
N ALA A 201 18.24 -18.62 1.25
CA ALA A 201 17.83 -19.60 2.25
C ALA A 201 16.87 -18.98 3.27
N TYR A 202 15.62 -19.42 3.28
CA TYR A 202 14.61 -18.98 4.25
C TYR A 202 13.50 -20.02 4.40
N THR A 203 12.72 -19.89 5.47
CA THR A 203 11.51 -20.70 5.68
C THR A 203 10.30 -19.79 5.70
N ASP A 204 9.18 -20.25 5.13
CA ASP A 204 7.94 -19.49 5.07
C ASP A 204 6.71 -20.39 5.25
N ALA A 205 5.64 -19.81 5.78
CA ALA A 205 4.31 -20.40 5.86
C ALA A 205 3.51 -20.04 4.59
N VAL A 206 3.93 -20.60 3.45
CA VAL A 206 3.39 -20.26 2.13
C VAL A 206 1.89 -20.52 2.06
N GLU A 207 1.12 -19.49 1.73
CA GLU A 207 -0.32 -19.58 1.58
C GLU A 207 -0.74 -20.42 0.37
N GLN A 208 -1.81 -21.18 0.57
CA GLN A 208 -2.47 -21.96 -0.46
C GLN A 208 -3.98 -21.89 -0.24
N THR A 209 -4.73 -21.86 -1.32
CA THR A 209 -6.19 -21.94 -1.24
C THR A 209 -6.59 -23.32 -0.74
N SER A 210 -7.66 -23.36 0.05
CA SER A 210 -8.25 -24.64 0.49
C SER A 210 -8.98 -25.38 -0.64
N ASP A 211 -9.31 -24.68 -1.73
CA ASP A 211 -9.92 -25.22 -2.94
C ASP A 211 -8.94 -25.13 -4.13
N PRO A 212 -8.47 -26.27 -4.66
CA PRO A 212 -7.61 -26.31 -5.84
C PRO A 212 -8.23 -25.70 -7.11
N ALA A 213 -9.56 -25.64 -7.23
CA ALA A 213 -10.25 -25.05 -8.37
C ALA A 213 -10.27 -23.50 -8.32
N GLN A 214 -9.97 -22.93 -7.15
CA GLN A 214 -9.83 -21.50 -6.90
C GLN A 214 -8.34 -21.13 -6.99
N GLU A 215 -7.70 -21.31 -8.15
CA GLU A 215 -6.32 -20.87 -8.30
C GLU A 215 -6.20 -19.36 -8.04
N ASN A 216 -5.11 -19.00 -7.35
CA ASN A 216 -4.85 -17.74 -6.62
C ASN A 216 -5.04 -16.42 -7.40
N ASP A 217 -5.15 -16.45 -8.72
CA ASP A 217 -4.96 -15.27 -9.56
C ASP A 217 -6.21 -14.40 -9.77
N ARG A 218 -7.40 -14.91 -9.44
CA ARG A 218 -8.66 -14.15 -9.64
C ARG A 218 -9.10 -13.35 -8.42
N HIS A 219 -8.76 -13.81 -7.22
CA HIS A 219 -9.24 -13.23 -5.96
C HIS A 219 -8.23 -12.26 -5.32
N LEU A 220 -7.30 -11.72 -6.11
CA LEU A 220 -6.24 -10.83 -5.62
C LEU A 220 -6.84 -9.50 -5.11
N PRO A 221 -6.61 -9.13 -3.84
CA PRO A 221 -6.89 -7.78 -3.36
C PRO A 221 -5.87 -6.81 -3.91
N VAL A 222 -6.25 -5.55 -4.00
CA VAL A 222 -5.36 -4.49 -4.49
C VAL A 222 -4.13 -4.35 -3.59
N ALA A 223 -4.30 -4.52 -2.27
CA ALA A 223 -3.23 -4.54 -1.29
C ALA A 223 -2.30 -5.77 -1.39
N GLY A 224 -2.66 -6.80 -2.15
CA GLY A 224 -1.93 -8.06 -2.25
C GLY A 224 -0.56 -7.87 -2.92
N SER A 225 -0.55 -7.76 -4.23
CA SER A 225 0.69 -7.59 -4.97
C SER A 225 0.43 -6.82 -6.26
N VAL A 226 1.52 -6.28 -6.81
CA VAL A 226 1.48 -5.68 -8.14
C VAL A 226 1.06 -6.76 -9.15
N PRO A 227 0.03 -6.51 -9.97
CA PRO A 227 -0.60 -7.53 -10.81
C PRO A 227 0.37 -8.06 -11.85
N ALA A 228 0.34 -9.38 -12.07
CA ALA A 228 1.16 -10.05 -13.08
C ALA A 228 0.78 -9.59 -14.51
N PRO A 229 1.61 -9.89 -15.52
CA PRO A 229 1.24 -9.60 -16.91
C PRO A 229 -0.16 -10.10 -17.28
N GLY A 230 -0.96 -9.23 -17.91
CA GLY A 230 -2.35 -9.44 -18.28
C GLY A 230 -3.37 -9.26 -17.15
N GLN A 231 -2.95 -9.19 -15.89
CA GLN A 231 -3.85 -8.90 -14.77
C GLN A 231 -4.07 -7.39 -14.59
N PHE A 232 -5.28 -6.99 -14.21
CA PHE A 232 -5.61 -5.61 -13.89
C PHE A 232 -6.74 -5.51 -12.86
N PHE A 233 -6.73 -4.45 -12.06
CA PHE A 233 -7.76 -4.13 -11.08
C PHE A 233 -8.84 -3.21 -11.65
N THR A 234 -10.09 -3.58 -11.39
CA THR A 234 -11.25 -2.76 -11.75
C THR A 234 -11.60 -1.73 -10.68
N GLY A 235 -11.24 -1.99 -9.42
CA GLY A 235 -11.47 -1.14 -8.27
C GLY A 235 -11.01 -1.82 -6.97
N LEU A 236 -11.34 -1.21 -5.83
CA LEU A 236 -11.01 -1.75 -4.50
C LEU A 236 -12.06 -2.77 -4.04
N THR A 237 -11.65 -3.79 -3.29
CA THR A 237 -12.57 -4.74 -2.67
C THR A 237 -13.03 -4.32 -1.27
N GLN A 238 -13.96 -5.08 -0.71
CA GLN A 238 -14.37 -4.97 0.69
C GLN A 238 -13.20 -5.06 1.67
N ASP A 239 -12.17 -5.83 1.33
CA ASP A 239 -10.99 -6.06 2.16
C ASP A 239 -10.06 -4.85 2.13
N ASP A 240 -9.75 -4.36 0.93
CA ASP A 240 -8.95 -3.16 0.73
C ASP A 240 -9.59 -1.95 1.44
N VAL A 241 -10.88 -1.72 1.16
CA VAL A 241 -11.62 -0.58 1.74
C VAL A 241 -11.86 -0.77 3.23
N GLY A 242 -12.03 -2.00 3.69
CA GLY A 242 -12.12 -2.34 5.11
C GLY A 242 -10.87 -1.97 5.89
N GLY A 243 -9.69 -2.29 5.34
CA GLY A 243 -8.42 -1.90 5.92
C GLY A 243 -8.19 -0.39 5.93
N LEU A 244 -8.46 0.29 4.80
CA LEU A 244 -8.35 1.75 4.74
C LEU A 244 -9.32 2.45 5.71
N LYS A 245 -10.57 1.96 5.79
CA LYS A 245 -11.56 2.43 6.77
C LYS A 245 -11.05 2.27 8.20
N PHE A 246 -10.42 1.13 8.49
CA PHE A 246 -9.86 0.87 9.80
C PHE A 246 -8.78 1.90 10.13
N LEU A 247 -7.78 2.09 9.28
CA LEU A 247 -6.65 3.00 9.53
C LEU A 247 -7.08 4.46 9.63
N LEU A 248 -7.98 4.91 8.75
CA LEU A 248 -8.38 6.31 8.62
C LEU A 248 -9.48 6.74 9.60
N SER A 249 -10.05 5.82 10.39
CA SER A 249 -11.17 6.13 11.28
C SER A 249 -10.85 7.19 12.33
N SER A 250 -11.68 8.23 12.42
CA SER A 250 -11.62 9.27 13.45
C SER A 250 -11.87 8.76 14.87
N THR A 251 -12.39 7.55 15.01
CA THR A 251 -12.63 6.91 16.32
C THR A 251 -11.46 6.07 16.82
N ARG A 252 -10.45 5.83 15.97
CA ARG A 252 -9.19 5.20 16.38
C ARG A 252 -8.24 6.26 16.90
N TYR A 253 -8.16 6.36 18.21
CA TYR A 253 -7.36 7.35 18.89
C TYR A 253 -5.97 6.83 19.25
N HIS A 254 -4.95 7.54 18.80
CA HIS A 254 -3.55 7.31 19.19
C HIS A 254 -2.93 8.63 19.63
N VAL A 255 -1.95 8.56 20.53
CA VAL A 255 -1.05 9.67 20.79
C VAL A 255 -0.13 9.78 19.58
N GLU A 256 -0.25 10.89 18.88
CA GLU A 256 0.50 11.20 17.66
C GLU A 256 1.20 12.54 17.80
N THR A 257 2.27 12.71 17.03
CA THR A 257 3.02 13.95 16.94
C THR A 257 2.79 14.51 15.54
N LEU A 258 2.43 15.79 15.42
CA LEU A 258 2.36 16.44 14.11
C LEU A 258 3.73 16.36 13.43
N SER A 259 3.72 16.03 12.14
CA SER A 259 4.93 16.10 11.31
C SER A 259 5.60 17.47 11.44
N THR A 260 6.93 17.49 11.39
CA THR A 260 7.75 18.71 11.52
C THR A 260 7.48 19.74 10.41
N SER A 261 6.92 19.31 9.30
CA SER A 261 6.48 20.19 8.20
C SER A 261 5.13 20.88 8.47
N VAL A 262 4.47 20.56 9.59
CA VAL A 262 3.18 21.12 9.98
C VAL A 262 3.38 22.21 11.02
N SER A 263 2.78 23.36 10.78
CA SER A 263 2.87 24.53 11.65
C SER A 263 1.48 25.10 11.93
N ASN A 264 1.39 25.99 12.92
CA ASN A 264 0.16 26.71 13.19
C ASN A 264 -0.21 27.59 11.98
N TYR A 265 -1.49 27.61 11.61
CA TYR A 265 -1.96 28.53 10.59
C TYR A 265 -2.29 29.89 11.22
N ILE A 266 -1.48 30.90 10.93
CA ILE A 266 -1.64 32.26 11.47
C ILE A 266 -2.04 33.18 10.32
N VAL A 267 -3.26 33.73 10.36
CA VAL A 267 -3.67 34.82 9.46
C VAL A 267 -3.19 36.14 10.07
N LEU A 268 -2.08 36.68 9.57
CA LEU A 268 -1.62 38.01 9.94
C LEU A 268 -2.44 39.06 9.17
N GLY A 269 -3.39 39.70 9.86
CA GLY A 269 -3.94 41.03 9.56
C GLY A 269 -4.34 41.32 8.11
N SER A 270 -5.59 41.00 7.74
CA SER A 270 -6.26 41.72 6.65
C SER A 270 -6.98 42.95 7.22
N PRO A 271 -6.88 44.15 6.62
CA PRO A 271 -7.64 45.34 7.02
C PRO A 271 -9.16 45.20 6.88
N TRP A 272 -9.64 44.08 6.32
CA TRP A 272 -11.04 43.82 5.99
C TRP A 272 -11.61 42.56 6.65
N THR A 273 -10.98 42.01 7.70
CA THR A 273 -11.59 40.88 8.43
C THR A 273 -12.84 41.33 9.19
N PRO A 274 -14.05 40.81 8.86
CA PRO A 274 -15.26 41.14 9.60
C PRO A 274 -15.16 40.58 11.03
N PHE A 275 -15.47 41.41 12.02
CA PHE A 275 -15.58 41.01 13.42
C PHE A 275 -16.65 39.91 13.56
N GLY A 276 -16.24 38.66 13.83
CA GLY A 276 -17.19 37.55 13.93
C GLY A 276 -16.59 36.16 14.09
N TYR A 277 -15.29 35.96 13.85
CA TYR A 277 -14.63 34.73 14.24
C TYR A 277 -14.21 34.82 15.70
N THR A 278 -14.97 34.17 16.59
CA THR A 278 -14.65 34.02 18.01
C THR A 278 -13.38 33.18 18.28
N ASN A 279 -12.56 32.90 17.24
CA ASN A 279 -11.27 32.20 17.37
C ASN A 279 -10.19 32.72 16.40
N VAL A 280 -10.26 33.98 15.94
CA VAL A 280 -9.14 34.64 15.25
C VAL A 280 -8.78 35.91 16.00
N GLY A 281 -8.30 35.72 17.23
CA GLY A 281 -7.64 36.75 18.01
C GLY A 281 -6.15 36.46 18.05
N GLY A 282 -5.33 37.39 17.56
CA GLY A 282 -3.88 37.42 17.74
C GLY A 282 -3.47 37.53 19.21
N GLY A 283 -3.76 36.49 19.98
CA GLY A 283 -3.17 36.21 21.27
C GLY A 283 -2.13 35.12 21.08
N THR A 284 -0.91 35.38 21.54
CA THR A 284 0.22 34.45 21.68
C THR A 284 -0.03 33.25 22.62
N ASN A 285 -1.30 32.88 22.89
CA ASN A 285 -1.68 32.11 24.08
C ASN A 285 -2.37 30.75 23.83
N PHE A 286 -2.43 30.25 22.59
CA PHE A 286 -2.70 28.83 22.37
C PHE A 286 -1.50 28.18 21.68
N PRO A 287 -0.59 27.55 22.44
CA PRO A 287 0.53 26.83 21.85
C PRO A 287 -0.01 25.72 20.93
N LEU A 288 0.60 25.57 19.75
CA LEU A 288 0.32 24.47 18.83
C LEU A 288 0.46 23.15 19.62
N ILE A 289 -0.60 22.35 19.63
CA ILE A 289 -0.54 21.03 20.25
C ILE A 289 0.14 20.10 19.25
N THR A 290 1.47 20.04 19.29
CA THR A 290 2.25 19.17 18.40
C THR A 290 1.99 17.71 18.75
N GLN A 291 2.07 17.35 20.03
CA GLN A 291 1.82 15.99 20.51
C GLN A 291 0.47 15.91 21.24
N GLY A 292 -0.39 14.98 20.84
CA GLY A 292 -1.69 14.82 21.45
C GLY A 292 -2.45 13.61 20.93
N ILE A 293 -3.61 13.34 21.52
CA ILE A 293 -4.49 12.25 21.11
C ILE A 293 -5.26 12.70 19.86
N ARG A 294 -5.14 11.92 18.78
CA ARG A 294 -5.75 12.17 17.48
C ARG A 294 -6.49 10.95 16.96
N GLY A 295 -7.62 11.21 16.30
CA GLY A 295 -8.30 10.22 15.47
C GLY A 295 -7.64 10.14 14.09
N GLY A 296 -7.98 9.11 13.30
CA GLY A 296 -7.59 9.09 11.89
C GLY A 296 -8.19 10.27 11.11
N VAL A 297 -7.56 10.61 9.97
CA VAL A 297 -7.90 11.81 9.17
C VAL A 297 -9.22 11.71 8.40
N GLU A 298 -9.93 10.59 8.49
CA GLU A 298 -11.16 10.24 7.77
C GLU A 298 -11.01 10.13 6.24
N LYS A 299 -10.28 11.04 5.60
CA LYS A 299 -10.06 11.03 4.16
C LYS A 299 -8.69 11.60 3.82
N ILE A 300 -8.04 10.94 2.86
CA ILE A 300 -6.84 11.44 2.21
C ILE A 300 -7.22 11.84 0.79
N THR A 301 -6.85 13.05 0.40
CA THR A 301 -7.04 13.58 -0.95
C THR A 301 -5.69 13.66 -1.64
N PHE A 302 -5.58 13.01 -2.79
CA PHE A 302 -4.42 13.06 -3.63
C PHE A 302 -4.56 14.18 -4.66
N GLN A 303 -3.63 15.13 -4.65
CA GLN A 303 -3.65 16.29 -5.53
C GLN A 303 -2.47 16.25 -6.50
N LYS A 304 -2.77 16.26 -7.79
CA LYS A 304 -1.77 16.41 -8.84
C LYS A 304 -1.21 17.83 -8.84
N LEU A 305 0.11 17.95 -8.89
CA LEU A 305 0.80 19.21 -9.09
C LEU A 305 1.55 19.22 -10.43
N GLN A 306 1.72 20.41 -10.99
CA GLN A 306 2.60 20.61 -12.13
C GLN A 306 4.04 20.65 -11.61
N PHE A 307 4.72 19.52 -11.68
CA PHE A 307 6.12 19.38 -11.35
C PHE A 307 6.94 19.36 -12.64
N ASP A 308 8.04 20.09 -12.66
CA ASP A 308 9.02 20.09 -13.74
C ASP A 308 10.35 19.61 -13.17
N SER A 309 11.04 18.69 -13.85
CA SER A 309 12.26 18.07 -13.32
C SER A 309 13.45 19.03 -13.23
N LEU A 310 13.47 20.09 -14.05
CA LEU A 310 14.52 21.10 -14.08
C LEU A 310 14.21 22.27 -13.14
N LEU A 311 12.94 22.65 -13.02
CA LEU A 311 12.49 23.84 -12.30
C LEU A 311 11.84 23.52 -10.94
N GLY A 312 11.52 22.26 -10.66
CA GLY A 312 10.76 21.84 -9.50
C GLY A 312 9.28 22.24 -9.58
N LEU A 313 8.67 22.54 -8.43
CA LEU A 313 7.35 23.14 -8.41
C LEU A 313 7.42 24.64 -8.74
N PRO A 314 6.43 25.21 -9.47
CA PRO A 314 6.39 26.64 -9.80
C PRO A 314 6.19 27.56 -8.58
N GLY A 315 5.94 26.99 -7.41
CA GLY A 315 5.81 27.69 -6.13
C GLY A 315 5.51 26.72 -4.99
N ALA A 316 5.59 27.21 -3.76
CA ALA A 316 5.23 26.43 -2.59
C ALA A 316 3.71 26.20 -2.52
N VAL A 317 3.30 24.97 -2.24
CA VAL A 317 1.90 24.59 -2.04
C VAL A 317 1.60 24.60 -0.56
N THR A 318 0.56 25.34 -0.15
CA THR A 318 0.13 25.43 1.25
C THR A 318 -1.18 24.67 1.44
N ASN A 319 -1.13 23.58 2.20
CA ASN A 319 -2.30 22.82 2.61
C ASN A 319 -2.72 23.26 4.01
N VAL A 320 -3.98 23.67 4.19
CA VAL A 320 -4.54 24.10 5.47
C VAL A 320 -5.68 23.18 5.86
N TRP A 321 -5.70 22.71 7.10
CA TRP A 321 -6.79 21.86 7.60
C TRP A 321 -7.05 22.08 9.09
N THR A 322 -8.21 21.58 9.55
CA THR A 322 -8.55 21.54 10.97
C THR A 322 -8.08 20.23 11.58
N ASP A 323 -7.20 20.32 12.57
CA ASP A 323 -6.73 19.20 13.39
C ASP A 323 -7.55 19.15 14.70
N ARG A 324 -8.29 18.06 14.88
CA ARG A 324 -9.06 17.80 16.11
C ARG A 324 -8.19 16.97 17.05
N VAL A 325 -7.65 17.64 18.06
CA VAL A 325 -6.66 17.06 18.98
C VAL A 325 -7.08 17.25 20.44
N ARG A 326 -6.74 16.27 21.26
CA ARG A 326 -6.79 16.40 22.72
C ARG A 326 -5.36 16.42 23.27
N SER A 327 -4.98 17.51 23.93
CA SER A 327 -3.70 17.58 24.65
C SER A 327 -3.59 16.47 25.70
N LEU A 328 -2.38 16.00 25.98
CA LEU A 328 -2.12 15.01 27.03
C LEU A 328 -2.49 15.51 28.44
N THR A 329 -2.57 16.83 28.63
CA THR A 329 -2.90 17.46 29.92
C THR A 329 -4.36 17.92 30.05
N ASN A 330 -5.17 17.82 28.99
CA ASN A 330 -6.56 18.28 28.97
C ASN A 330 -7.50 17.10 28.70
N ILE A 331 -8.73 17.17 29.22
CA ILE A 331 -9.75 16.14 29.01
C ILE A 331 -10.60 16.36 27.74
N TYR A 332 -10.63 17.58 27.21
CA TYR A 332 -11.48 17.94 26.06
C TYR A 332 -10.70 17.94 24.73
N PHE A 333 -11.39 17.56 23.65
CA PHE A 333 -10.89 17.77 22.29
C PHE A 333 -11.03 19.23 21.91
N THR A 334 -10.01 19.77 21.25
CA THR A 334 -9.96 21.12 20.70
C THR A 334 -9.66 21.03 19.21
N ASN A 335 -10.23 21.95 18.43
CA ASN A 335 -9.90 22.09 17.03
C ASN A 335 -8.84 23.19 16.89
N GLN A 336 -7.67 22.84 16.33
CA GLN A 336 -6.65 23.79 15.92
C GLN A 336 -6.57 23.82 14.39
N VAL A 337 -6.22 24.97 13.81
CA VAL A 337 -6.02 25.08 12.35
C VAL A 337 -4.54 25.04 12.08
N VAL A 338 -4.11 24.08 11.27
CA VAL A 338 -2.70 23.85 10.95
C VAL A 338 -2.49 23.96 9.45
N GLN A 339 -1.24 24.22 9.09
CA GLN A 339 -0.82 24.29 7.70
C GLN A 339 0.45 23.46 7.45
N ARG A 340 0.57 22.94 6.24
CA ARG A 340 1.80 22.34 5.71
C ARG A 340 2.17 23.07 4.43
N ILE A 341 3.37 23.62 4.40
CA ILE A 341 3.95 24.25 3.22
C ILE A 341 4.90 23.24 2.59
N SER A 342 4.66 22.85 1.35
CA SER A 342 5.53 21.95 0.60
C SER A 342 6.15 22.66 -0.60
N THR A 343 7.43 22.45 -0.82
CA THR A 343 8.16 22.93 -2.00
C THR A 343 8.46 21.81 -3.00
N ASN A 344 8.04 20.58 -2.70
CA ASN A 344 8.15 19.41 -3.57
C ASN A 344 6.82 18.63 -3.57
N VAL A 345 6.67 17.72 -4.54
CA VAL A 345 5.58 16.72 -4.50
C VAL A 345 5.87 15.67 -3.44
N ASP A 346 4.83 15.08 -2.83
CA ASP A 346 5.01 14.00 -1.86
C ASP A 346 5.34 12.67 -2.54
N ILE A 347 4.80 12.45 -3.74
CA ILE A 347 5.05 11.27 -4.57
C ILE A 347 5.49 11.73 -5.95
N LEU A 348 6.64 11.27 -6.42
CA LEU A 348 7.16 11.57 -7.76
C LEU A 348 7.25 10.29 -8.58
N PHE A 349 6.63 10.26 -9.75
CA PHE A 349 6.75 9.14 -10.69
C PHE A 349 7.84 9.42 -11.72
N ALA A 350 8.78 8.49 -11.86
CA ALA A 350 9.88 8.57 -12.81
C ALA A 350 9.98 7.29 -13.66
N ALA A 351 10.75 7.34 -14.75
CA ALA A 351 11.09 6.17 -15.53
C ALA A 351 12.62 6.08 -15.69
N GLU A 352 13.21 4.96 -15.31
CA GLU A 352 14.65 4.80 -15.19
C GLU A 352 15.13 3.43 -15.67
N ASP A 353 16.43 3.32 -15.96
CA ASP A 353 17.07 2.01 -16.05
C ASP A 353 17.40 1.56 -14.62
N LEU A 354 16.60 0.65 -14.10
CA LEU A 354 16.68 0.20 -12.72
C LEU A 354 17.76 -0.87 -12.53
N GLY A 355 18.38 -1.36 -13.61
CA GLY A 355 19.31 -2.47 -13.56
C GLY A 355 18.66 -3.78 -13.08
N LEU A 356 19.46 -4.61 -12.41
CA LEU A 356 19.09 -5.96 -12.00
C LEU A 356 18.74 -6.03 -10.53
N ALA A 357 17.80 -6.92 -10.19
CA ALA A 357 17.52 -7.26 -8.81
C ALA A 357 18.77 -7.86 -8.15
N PRO A 358 19.06 -7.53 -6.88
CA PRO A 358 20.22 -8.06 -6.16
C PRO A 358 20.25 -9.60 -6.08
N ILE A 359 19.09 -10.23 -6.23
CA ILE A 359 18.90 -11.68 -6.23
C ILE A 359 18.15 -12.12 -7.50
N GLY A 360 18.55 -13.26 -8.07
CA GLY A 360 17.81 -13.92 -9.16
C GLY A 360 18.13 -13.45 -10.58
N PHE A 361 19.01 -12.46 -10.79
CA PHE A 361 19.41 -11.97 -12.13
C PHE A 361 18.25 -11.51 -13.03
N VAL A 362 17.16 -11.03 -12.43
CA VAL A 362 16.01 -10.49 -13.16
C VAL A 362 16.05 -8.96 -13.10
N PRO A 363 15.83 -8.23 -14.20
CA PRO A 363 15.70 -6.79 -14.15
C PRO A 363 14.60 -6.32 -13.20
N LEU A 364 14.88 -5.26 -12.45
CA LEU A 364 13.91 -4.67 -11.55
C LEU A 364 12.75 -4.10 -12.36
N THR A 365 11.52 -4.51 -12.06
CA THR A 365 10.33 -3.96 -12.73
C THR A 365 10.05 -2.54 -12.28
N LEU A 366 10.18 -2.29 -10.98
CA LEU A 366 9.95 -0.99 -10.34
C LEU A 366 10.83 -0.87 -9.10
N THR A 367 11.13 0.35 -8.70
CA THR A 367 11.72 0.68 -7.40
C THR A 367 10.91 1.79 -6.74
N ARG A 368 11.04 1.90 -5.42
CA ARG A 368 10.53 3.06 -4.70
C ARG A 368 11.45 3.47 -3.57
N THR A 369 11.39 4.74 -3.15
CA THR A 369 12.01 5.20 -1.89
C THR A 369 11.43 4.44 -0.70
N PRO A 370 12.25 3.82 0.18
CA PRO A 370 11.76 3.09 1.34
C PRO A 370 10.77 3.89 2.19
N MET A 371 9.72 3.22 2.66
CA MET A 371 8.75 3.84 3.54
C MET A 371 9.40 4.21 4.88
N THR A 372 9.08 5.40 5.38
CA THR A 372 9.57 5.87 6.68
C THR A 372 8.44 5.81 7.70
N PHE A 373 8.73 5.23 8.87
CA PHE A 373 7.77 5.06 9.94
C PHE A 373 8.24 5.78 11.21
N ALA A 374 7.36 6.58 11.81
CA ALA A 374 7.56 7.12 13.14
C ALA A 374 6.82 6.25 14.15
N ASN A 375 7.56 5.46 14.93
CA ASN A 375 6.98 4.58 15.95
C ASN A 375 6.60 5.40 17.18
N ASN A 376 5.31 5.40 17.53
CA ASN A 376 4.75 6.09 18.70
C ASN A 376 4.35 5.13 19.82
N ALA A 377 4.80 3.87 19.81
CA ALA A 377 4.48 2.86 20.82
C ALA A 377 4.73 3.36 22.25
N ALA A 378 5.90 3.97 22.50
CA ALA A 378 6.28 4.51 23.80
C ALA A 378 5.36 5.64 24.29
N LEU A 379 4.67 6.34 23.38
CA LEU A 379 3.71 7.40 23.71
C LEU A 379 2.32 6.85 24.01
N ASN A 380 2.03 5.63 23.54
CA ASN A 380 0.70 5.02 23.57
C ASN A 380 0.57 3.93 24.63
N GLN A 381 1.59 3.72 25.47
CA GLN A 381 1.66 2.63 26.42
C GLN A 381 2.26 3.07 27.75
N THR A 382 1.85 2.40 28.83
CA THR A 382 2.42 2.63 30.16
C THR A 382 3.80 1.96 30.24
N PRO A 383 4.86 2.68 30.66
CA PRO A 383 6.16 2.07 30.91
C PRO A 383 6.09 0.90 31.91
N PRO A 384 6.90 -0.16 31.77
CA PRO A 384 7.98 -0.36 30.80
C PRO A 384 7.47 -1.02 29.51
N ALA A 385 7.05 -0.21 28.55
CA ALA A 385 6.57 -0.64 27.25
C ALA A 385 7.76 -0.86 26.31
N THR A 386 8.34 -2.06 26.31
CA THR A 386 9.51 -2.40 25.48
C THR A 386 9.21 -3.37 24.33
N LEU A 387 7.93 -3.73 24.12
CA LEU A 387 7.59 -4.92 23.32
C LEU A 387 6.63 -4.72 22.14
N LEU A 388 5.96 -3.57 22.03
CA LEU A 388 5.00 -3.34 20.95
C LEU A 388 5.62 -2.49 19.84
N ASN A 389 5.26 -2.85 18.62
CA ASN A 389 5.85 -2.34 17.39
C ASN A 389 4.99 -1.24 16.77
N GLY A 390 4.11 -0.62 17.56
CA GLY A 390 3.20 0.45 17.17
C GLY A 390 2.30 0.83 18.35
N PRO A 391 1.29 1.69 18.14
CA PRO A 391 0.91 2.32 16.87
C PRO A 391 1.90 3.41 16.44
N GLY A 392 1.80 3.87 15.20
CA GLY A 392 2.69 4.90 14.67
C GLY A 392 2.16 5.65 13.45
N GLU A 393 3.02 6.49 12.88
CA GLU A 393 2.73 7.30 11.71
C GLU A 393 3.56 6.83 10.52
N ILE A 394 2.93 6.79 9.35
CA ILE A 394 3.62 6.66 8.05
C ILE A 394 4.00 8.07 7.64
N GLN A 395 5.29 8.32 7.50
CA GLN A 395 5.80 9.61 7.07
C GLN A 395 5.90 9.63 5.55
N VAL A 396 5.21 10.59 4.94
CA VAL A 396 5.55 11.01 3.57
C VAL A 396 6.76 11.93 3.66
N ALA A 397 7.67 11.79 2.70
CA ALA A 397 8.90 12.56 2.70
C ALA A 397 8.57 14.07 2.85
N ALA A 398 9.16 14.68 3.87
CA ALA A 398 9.11 16.11 4.02
C ALA A 398 9.98 16.69 2.90
N GLY A 399 9.44 17.63 2.10
CA GLY A 399 10.26 18.54 1.31
C GLY A 399 11.15 19.36 2.25
N GLY A 400 12.25 18.77 2.72
CA GLY A 400 13.28 19.45 3.48
C GLY A 400 14.13 20.26 2.52
N GLY A 401 14.18 21.57 2.73
CA GLY A 401 14.97 22.48 1.90
C GLY A 401 16.47 22.15 1.91
N GLY A 402 17.08 22.29 0.74
CA GLY A 402 18.46 22.75 0.55
C GLY A 402 19.58 21.97 1.23
N GLY A 403 20.24 21.10 0.46
CA GLY A 403 21.56 20.56 0.79
C GLY A 403 22.22 19.95 -0.44
N GLY A 404 22.82 20.79 -1.28
CA GLY A 404 23.60 20.34 -2.43
C GLY A 404 24.81 19.50 -1.99
N GLY A 405 25.00 18.38 -2.69
CA GLY A 405 26.19 17.54 -2.61
C GLY A 405 26.27 16.72 -3.89
N GLY A 406 27.10 17.17 -4.83
CA GLY A 406 27.23 16.61 -6.16
C GLY A 406 27.91 15.23 -6.18
N GLY A 407 27.48 14.43 -7.15
CA GLY A 407 28.09 13.18 -7.61
C GLY A 407 27.20 12.63 -8.72
N GLY A 408 27.71 12.57 -9.95
CA GLY A 408 26.90 12.47 -11.17
C GLY A 408 26.05 11.19 -11.27
N GLY A 409 24.80 11.39 -11.70
CA GLY A 409 23.76 10.38 -11.91
C GLY A 409 22.41 11.00 -11.57
N GLY A 410 21.68 11.48 -12.60
CA GLY A 410 20.34 12.11 -12.55
C GLY A 410 19.72 12.33 -11.16
N GLY A 411 20.10 13.42 -10.50
CA GLY A 411 19.60 13.78 -9.17
C GLY A 411 18.51 14.84 -9.23
N GLY A 412 17.41 14.60 -8.52
CA GLY A 412 16.38 15.60 -8.24
C GLY A 412 15.19 15.01 -7.45
N GLY A 413 15.31 14.84 -6.12
CA GLY A 413 14.18 14.29 -5.35
C GLY A 413 14.38 14.11 -3.85
N GLY A 414 15.23 14.90 -3.17
CA GLY A 414 15.59 14.73 -1.75
C GLY A 414 14.45 14.90 -0.72
N GLY A 415 13.18 14.87 -1.12
CA GLY A 415 12.03 15.02 -0.22
C GLY A 415 10.71 14.45 -0.75
N ALA A 416 10.73 13.55 -1.74
CA ALA A 416 9.56 12.86 -2.27
C ALA A 416 9.70 11.34 -2.14
N VAL A 417 8.58 10.62 -2.06
CA VAL A 417 8.55 9.18 -2.35
C VAL A 417 8.70 9.02 -3.86
N LEU A 418 9.89 8.66 -4.31
CA LEU A 418 10.17 8.38 -5.72
C LEU A 418 9.65 6.98 -6.05
N ILE A 419 8.84 6.86 -7.09
CA ILE A 419 8.40 5.59 -7.68
C ILE A 419 8.95 5.56 -9.11
N SER A 420 9.98 4.74 -9.33
CA SER A 420 10.64 4.66 -10.63
C SER A 420 10.23 3.38 -11.34
N PHE A 421 9.67 3.54 -12.54
CA PHE A 421 9.31 2.43 -13.43
C PHE A 421 10.47 2.08 -14.33
N ASN A 422 10.63 0.79 -14.60
CA ASN A 422 11.67 0.37 -15.52
C ASN A 422 11.37 0.81 -16.97
N ARG A 423 12.34 1.42 -17.64
CA ARG A 423 12.26 1.86 -19.04
C ARG A 423 13.19 1.13 -20.03
N ILE A 424 13.97 0.12 -19.62
CA ILE A 424 14.91 -0.58 -20.54
C ILE A 424 14.21 -1.34 -21.70
N GLY A 425 12.88 -1.50 -21.64
CA GLY A 425 12.10 -2.13 -22.70
C GLY A 425 12.16 -3.66 -22.63
N GLU A 426 12.08 -4.31 -23.79
CA GLU A 426 12.17 -5.77 -23.87
C GLU A 426 13.57 -6.24 -23.47
N PHE A 427 13.64 -7.16 -22.52
CA PHE A 427 14.85 -7.91 -22.18
C PHE A 427 14.60 -9.41 -22.25
N ILE A 428 15.67 -10.17 -22.44
CA ILE A 428 15.63 -11.63 -22.57
C ILE A 428 16.53 -12.21 -21.49
N VAL A 429 15.95 -13.00 -20.59
CA VAL A 429 16.68 -13.66 -19.50
C VAL A 429 16.95 -15.11 -19.87
N ASN A 430 18.23 -15.42 -20.08
CA ASN A 430 18.72 -16.78 -20.18
C ASN A 430 19.14 -17.25 -18.78
N SER A 431 18.35 -18.15 -18.18
CA SER A 431 18.63 -18.66 -16.84
C SER A 431 18.79 -20.17 -16.86
N ASN A 432 19.86 -20.67 -16.24
CA ASN A 432 20.12 -22.10 -16.12
C ASN A 432 19.34 -22.77 -14.96
N PHE A 433 18.46 -22.02 -14.30
CA PHE A 433 17.67 -22.52 -13.16
C PHE A 433 16.62 -23.57 -13.59
N GLN A 434 16.14 -23.51 -14.84
CA GLN A 434 15.11 -24.41 -15.36
C GLN A 434 15.56 -25.21 -16.58
N ASN A 435 16.47 -24.66 -17.39
CA ASN A 435 16.96 -25.31 -18.61
C ASN A 435 18.48 -25.14 -18.76
N PRO A 436 19.27 -26.23 -18.92
CA PRO A 436 20.70 -26.12 -19.17
C PRO A 436 21.04 -25.56 -20.56
N PHE A 437 20.09 -25.54 -21.50
CA PHE A 437 20.26 -24.99 -22.84
C PHE A 437 19.84 -23.52 -22.85
N LEU A 438 20.84 -22.63 -22.94
CA LEU A 438 20.66 -21.18 -22.93
C LEU A 438 20.62 -20.66 -24.36
N ASP A 439 19.42 -20.55 -24.91
CA ASP A 439 19.14 -19.96 -26.21
C ASP A 439 17.85 -19.13 -26.14
N GLU A 440 17.58 -18.33 -27.18
CA GLU A 440 16.38 -17.48 -27.23
C GLU A 440 15.07 -18.28 -27.12
N ALA A 441 15.04 -19.52 -27.61
CA ALA A 441 13.85 -20.36 -27.58
C ALA A 441 13.49 -20.81 -26.15
N ASN A 442 14.49 -20.96 -25.29
CA ASN A 442 14.35 -21.36 -23.90
C ASN A 442 14.45 -20.18 -22.92
N ALA A 443 14.68 -18.97 -23.43
CA ALA A 443 14.78 -17.78 -22.61
C ALA A 443 13.41 -17.27 -22.16
N THR A 444 13.39 -16.59 -21.01
CA THR A 444 12.20 -15.87 -20.55
C THR A 444 12.25 -14.44 -21.08
N ARG A 445 11.25 -14.05 -21.86
CA ARG A 445 11.08 -12.65 -22.29
C ARG A 445 10.50 -11.79 -21.17
N SER A 446 10.88 -10.52 -21.18
CA SER A 446 10.40 -9.51 -20.26
C SER A 446 8.91 -9.24 -20.39
N PHE A 447 8.37 -8.57 -19.38
CA PHE A 447 7.15 -7.79 -19.50
C PHE A 447 7.38 -6.52 -20.34
N VAL A 448 6.29 -5.96 -20.85
CA VAL A 448 6.21 -4.57 -21.32
C VAL A 448 5.14 -3.83 -20.52
N TRP A 449 5.22 -2.51 -20.46
CA TRP A 449 4.18 -1.73 -19.80
C TRP A 449 2.99 -1.51 -20.71
N GLY A 450 1.80 -1.47 -20.12
CA GLY A 450 0.58 -1.05 -20.80
C GLY A 450 -0.46 -0.50 -19.85
N SER A 451 -1.59 -0.10 -20.41
CA SER A 451 -2.75 0.32 -19.62
C SER A 451 -4.03 -0.29 -20.16
N PHE A 452 -4.85 -0.81 -19.25
CA PHE A 452 -6.17 -1.37 -19.55
C PHE A 452 -7.26 -0.41 -19.09
N ASP A 453 -8.19 -0.07 -20.00
CA ASP A 453 -9.35 0.75 -19.64
C ASP A 453 -10.54 -0.08 -19.14
N GLY A 454 -10.38 -1.41 -19.03
CA GLY A 454 -11.42 -2.34 -18.60
C GLY A 454 -12.51 -2.57 -19.65
N THR A 455 -12.33 -2.08 -20.87
CA THR A 455 -13.25 -2.26 -21.98
C THR A 455 -12.74 -3.33 -22.96
N ALA A 456 -13.48 -3.55 -24.05
CA ALA A 456 -13.04 -4.42 -25.15
C ALA A 456 -11.99 -3.75 -26.08
N ARG A 457 -11.53 -2.54 -25.76
CA ARG A 457 -10.52 -1.85 -26.56
C ARG A 457 -9.15 -2.52 -26.39
N PRO A 458 -8.31 -2.49 -27.44
CA PRO A 458 -6.94 -2.95 -27.33
C PRO A 458 -6.18 -2.17 -26.25
N PRO A 459 -5.30 -2.83 -25.48
CA PRO A 459 -4.46 -2.14 -24.50
C PRO A 459 -3.53 -1.12 -25.18
N THR A 460 -3.33 0.02 -24.51
CA THR A 460 -2.22 0.92 -24.84
C THR A 460 -0.93 0.29 -24.35
N VAL A 461 0.12 0.32 -25.17
CA VAL A 461 1.44 -0.26 -24.88
C VAL A 461 2.47 0.85 -24.83
N TYR A 462 3.45 0.73 -23.93
CA TYR A 462 4.52 1.71 -23.75
C TYR A 462 5.91 1.11 -24.04
N PRO A 463 6.86 1.90 -24.56
CA PRO A 463 6.77 3.35 -24.82
C PRO A 463 5.82 3.69 -25.98
N ASN A 464 5.39 4.95 -26.11
CA ASN A 464 4.44 5.36 -27.16
C ASN A 464 4.89 5.07 -28.61
N SER A 465 6.18 4.79 -28.80
CA SER A 465 6.73 4.33 -30.09
C SER A 465 6.44 2.86 -30.40
N LEU A 466 5.99 2.07 -29.42
CA LEU A 466 5.60 0.67 -29.56
C LEU A 466 4.09 0.57 -29.80
N SER A 467 3.68 -0.32 -30.71
CA SER A 467 2.27 -0.62 -30.93
C SER A 467 1.96 -2.07 -30.59
N LEU A 468 0.71 -2.35 -30.22
CA LEU A 468 0.24 -3.70 -29.96
C LEU A 468 0.51 -4.64 -31.13
N GLN A 469 0.32 -4.16 -32.37
CA GLN A 469 0.56 -4.93 -33.58
C GLN A 469 2.03 -5.30 -33.76
N LEU A 470 2.96 -4.39 -33.43
CA LEU A 470 4.39 -4.67 -33.48
C LEU A 470 4.77 -5.73 -32.43
N LEU A 471 4.20 -5.63 -31.23
CA LEU A 471 4.44 -6.62 -30.17
C LEU A 471 3.93 -8.01 -30.58
N GLU A 472 2.73 -8.09 -31.18
CA GLU A 472 2.17 -9.34 -31.72
C GLU A 472 3.07 -9.97 -32.81
N GLN A 473 3.67 -9.14 -33.67
CA GLN A 473 4.59 -9.59 -34.71
C GLN A 473 5.90 -10.14 -34.13
N GLN A 474 6.43 -9.50 -33.08
CA GLN A 474 7.66 -9.94 -32.41
C GLN A 474 7.53 -11.33 -31.79
N ILE A 475 6.35 -11.69 -31.30
CA ILE A 475 6.09 -13.00 -30.67
C ILE A 475 5.42 -14.02 -31.59
N GLY A 476 5.28 -13.72 -32.88
CA GLY A 476 4.76 -14.67 -33.88
C GLY A 476 3.29 -15.05 -33.72
N LEU A 477 2.47 -14.23 -33.05
CA LEU A 477 1.05 -14.52 -32.81
C LEU A 477 0.11 -14.18 -33.98
N ARG A 478 0.61 -13.58 -35.07
CA ARG A 478 -0.15 -13.46 -36.33
C ARG A 478 0.46 -14.36 -37.41
N ARG A 479 -0.35 -15.30 -37.92
CA ARG A 479 -0.19 -15.84 -39.28
C ARG A 479 -0.92 -14.96 -40.27
#